data_AF-A0A7C5C1F0-F1
#
_entry.id   AF-A0A7C5C1F0-F1
#
_cell.length_a   1.000
_cell.length_b   1.000
_cell.length_c   1.000
_cell.angle_alpha   90.00
_cell.angle_beta   90.00
_cell.angle_gamma   90.00
#
_symmetry.space_group_name_H-M   'P 1'
#
loop_
_entity.id
_entity.type
_entity.pdbx_description
1 polymer ?
#
loop_
_entity_poly.entity_id
_entity_poly.type
_entity_poly.pdbx_seq_one_letter_code
_entity_poly.pdbx_strand_id
1 'polypeptide(L)'
;MDDINGALLADLRGLTLFSALKKKTTLRSFQRLLDLLSIPSSHRGPRNAVALMDAWSTFIHTLTLDSEAPSLFSSVNRVVVLADNVFTRTAEKFPLDRIDPRLLRIAALDLDKLGRIAVCDLQRIADTLAARLRDEGFLAAAKSIVAEAAALREEPAALDSSPPRGASKGETSIWEGSVFSFPRDGHWASHITAWVDHLRERGAGLLGLYPSFIWDSSRKVGTLRPVKNPDPISLDDLSGYEEQRSIVMANTQRFAEGKPANNLLLYGDRGTGKSATVKAVCAHFADAALRLVEVRKKDLL
;
A
#
# COMPACT_ATOMS: atom_id res chain seq x y z
N MET A 1 16.20 24.47 -14.67
CA MET A 1 16.11 22.99 -14.59
C MET A 1 16.49 22.46 -13.22
N ASP A 2 17.46 23.06 -12.51
CA ASP A 2 17.86 22.63 -11.16
C ASP A 2 16.76 22.80 -10.08
N ASP A 3 15.73 23.61 -10.33
CA ASP A 3 14.68 23.94 -9.37
C ASP A 3 13.74 22.76 -9.02
N ILE A 4 13.43 21.89 -9.99
CA ILE A 4 12.48 20.78 -9.77
C ILE A 4 13.07 19.70 -8.86
N ASN A 5 14.35 19.36 -9.06
CA ASN A 5 15.04 18.39 -8.22
C ASN A 5 15.20 18.93 -6.79
N GLY A 6 15.50 20.23 -6.67
CA GLY A 6 15.54 20.93 -5.38
C GLY A 6 14.20 20.92 -4.66
N ALA A 7 13.11 21.19 -5.38
CA ALA A 7 11.75 21.15 -4.83
C ALA A 7 11.34 19.74 -4.36
N LEU A 8 11.57 18.70 -5.18
CA LEU A 8 11.27 17.31 -4.81
C LEU A 8 12.11 16.85 -3.60
N LEU A 9 13.38 17.25 -3.55
CA LEU A 9 14.26 16.95 -2.42
C LEU A 9 13.80 17.67 -1.14
N ALA A 10 13.39 18.94 -1.25
CA ALA A 10 12.83 19.71 -0.15
C ALA A 10 11.52 19.10 0.35
N ASP A 11 10.64 18.67 -0.55
CA ASP A 11 9.39 17.98 -0.24
C ASP A 11 9.67 16.68 0.53
N LEU A 12 10.58 15.84 0.03
CA LEU A 12 10.92 14.56 0.67
C LEU A 12 11.58 14.77 2.04
N ARG A 13 12.49 15.75 2.17
CA ARG A 13 13.10 16.10 3.46
C ARG A 13 12.11 16.74 4.42
N GLY A 14 11.13 17.47 3.91
CA GLY A 14 10.11 18.19 4.67
C GLY A 14 8.94 17.34 5.17
N LEU A 15 8.89 16.04 4.91
CA LEU A 15 7.84 15.16 5.45
C LEU A 15 7.95 15.03 6.97
N THR A 16 6.80 15.09 7.65
CA THR A 16 6.66 15.08 9.11
C THR A 16 5.95 13.82 9.60
N LEU A 17 4.64 13.71 9.38
CA LEU A 17 3.80 12.55 9.74
C LEU A 17 4.23 11.29 8.99
N PHE A 18 4.70 11.49 7.76
CA PHE A 18 5.19 10.44 6.87
C PHE A 18 6.72 10.35 6.89
N SER A 19 7.37 10.81 7.95
CA SER A 19 8.83 10.72 8.10
C SER A 19 9.36 9.28 8.13
N ALA A 20 8.57 8.33 8.61
CA ALA A 20 8.90 6.90 8.56
C ALA A 20 9.07 6.39 7.13
N LEU A 21 8.42 7.03 6.14
CA LEU A 21 8.52 6.64 4.73
C LEU A 21 9.94 6.87 4.17
N LYS A 22 10.68 7.85 4.71
CA LYS A 22 12.09 8.12 4.34
C LYS A 22 12.99 6.91 4.60
N LYS A 23 12.57 5.99 5.48
CA LYS A 23 13.34 4.77 5.80
C LYS A 23 13.14 3.66 4.76
N LYS A 24 12.11 3.73 3.91
CA LYS A 24 11.86 2.75 2.84
C LYS A 24 12.99 2.78 1.82
N THR A 25 13.41 1.61 1.35
CA THR A 25 14.55 1.42 0.44
C THR A 25 14.40 2.24 -0.83
N THR A 26 13.22 2.20 -1.44
CA THR A 26 12.88 2.91 -2.69
C THR A 26 12.93 4.43 -2.55
N LEU A 27 12.38 5.00 -1.47
CA LEU A 27 12.43 6.44 -1.24
C LEU A 27 13.83 6.92 -0.83
N ARG A 28 14.61 6.07 -0.14
CA ARG A 28 15.98 6.36 0.23
C ARG A 28 16.91 6.37 -0.98
N SER A 29 16.77 5.41 -1.88
CA SER A 29 17.53 5.37 -3.15
C SER A 29 17.15 6.55 -4.04
N PHE A 30 15.86 6.92 -4.09
CA PHE A 30 15.39 8.12 -4.79
C PHE A 30 15.98 9.40 -4.19
N GLN A 31 15.97 9.54 -2.86
CA GLN A 31 16.57 10.69 -2.19
C GLN A 31 18.07 10.81 -2.52
N ARG A 32 18.82 9.69 -2.47
CA ARG A 32 20.25 9.66 -2.82
C ARG A 32 20.49 10.13 -4.26
N LEU A 33 19.62 9.73 -5.19
CA LEU A 33 19.68 10.19 -6.58
C LEU A 33 19.47 11.70 -6.67
N LEU A 34 18.44 12.24 -6.01
CA LEU A 34 18.15 13.68 -5.98
C LEU A 34 19.27 14.50 -5.32
N ASP A 35 19.88 13.97 -4.26
CA ASP A 35 21.03 14.60 -3.59
C ASP A 35 22.21 14.77 -4.56
N LEU A 36 22.56 13.71 -5.30
CA LEU A 36 23.63 13.77 -6.31
C LEU A 36 23.27 14.67 -7.50
N LEU A 37 21.98 14.70 -7.88
CA LEU A 37 21.46 15.63 -8.87
C LEU A 37 21.42 17.09 -8.36
N SER A 38 21.50 17.34 -7.06
CA SER A 38 21.52 18.72 -6.54
C SER A 38 22.92 19.32 -6.51
N ILE A 39 23.97 18.51 -6.69
CA ILE A 39 25.37 18.99 -6.71
C ILE A 39 25.60 19.83 -7.98
N PRO A 40 26.11 21.09 -7.84
CA PRO A 40 26.37 21.96 -8.98
C PRO A 40 27.38 21.37 -9.95
N SER A 41 27.16 21.60 -11.25
CA SER A 41 28.02 21.08 -12.31
C SER A 41 29.44 21.68 -12.31
N SER A 42 29.77 22.60 -11.41
CA SER A 42 31.12 23.16 -11.24
C SER A 42 32.08 22.23 -10.50
N HIS A 43 31.58 21.29 -9.69
CA HIS A 43 32.39 20.35 -8.90
C HIS A 43 32.55 18.98 -9.62
N ARG A 44 32.72 19.00 -10.95
CA ARG A 44 32.77 17.82 -11.83
C ARG A 44 34.06 17.02 -11.63
N GLY A 45 33.97 15.87 -10.97
CA GLY A 45 34.97 14.81 -11.01
C GLY A 45 34.38 13.50 -11.58
N PRO A 46 35.19 12.62 -12.19
CA PRO A 46 34.73 11.33 -12.73
C PRO A 46 34.07 10.43 -11.67
N ARG A 47 34.47 10.57 -10.40
CA ARG A 47 33.83 9.90 -9.27
C ARG A 47 32.34 10.24 -9.10
N ASN A 48 31.92 11.46 -9.46
CA ASN A 48 30.52 11.88 -9.32
C ASN A 48 29.63 11.28 -10.42
N ALA A 49 30.17 11.06 -11.63
CA ALA A 49 29.44 10.41 -12.72
C ALA A 49 29.15 8.94 -12.40
N VAL A 50 30.15 8.21 -11.91
CA VAL A 50 30.01 6.81 -11.47
C VAL A 50 29.01 6.70 -10.31
N ALA A 51 29.10 7.58 -9.32
CA ALA A 51 28.15 7.60 -8.20
C ALA A 51 26.70 7.87 -8.63
N LEU A 52 26.51 8.69 -9.67
CA LEU A 52 25.20 9.03 -10.21
C LEU A 52 24.59 7.86 -10.99
N MET A 53 25.39 7.14 -11.78
CA MET A 53 24.99 5.90 -12.45
C MET A 53 24.62 4.80 -11.43
N ASP A 54 25.43 4.62 -10.39
CA ASP A 54 25.17 3.69 -9.28
C ASP A 54 23.85 4.02 -8.57
N ALA A 55 23.61 5.31 -8.26
CA ALA A 55 22.39 5.75 -7.61
C ALA A 55 21.14 5.54 -8.48
N TRP A 56 21.23 5.80 -9.79
CA TRP A 56 20.14 5.52 -10.72
C TRP A 56 19.85 4.03 -10.82
N SER A 57 20.87 3.21 -11.05
CA SER A 57 20.72 1.76 -11.14
C SER A 57 20.12 1.17 -9.87
N THR A 58 20.62 1.60 -8.70
CA THR A 58 20.08 1.21 -7.41
C THR A 58 18.62 1.61 -7.25
N PHE A 59 18.26 2.85 -7.64
CA PHE A 59 16.87 3.33 -7.55
C PHE A 59 15.94 2.49 -8.41
N ILE A 60 16.27 2.27 -9.68
CA ILE A 60 15.47 1.48 -10.61
C ILE A 60 15.34 0.02 -10.13
N HIS A 61 16.44 -0.59 -9.70
CA HIS A 61 16.41 -1.94 -9.15
C HIS A 61 15.52 -2.04 -7.89
N THR A 62 15.58 -1.06 -6.99
CA THR A 62 14.67 -1.03 -5.83
C THR A 62 13.21 -0.82 -6.23
N LEU A 63 12.96 -0.05 -7.28
CA LEU A 63 11.61 0.20 -7.78
C LEU A 63 10.99 -1.06 -8.41
N THR A 64 11.78 -1.85 -9.12
CA THR A 64 11.34 -3.11 -9.74
C THR A 64 11.09 -4.23 -8.73
N LEU A 65 11.78 -4.22 -7.59
CA LEU A 65 11.60 -5.25 -6.56
C LEU A 65 10.37 -5.02 -5.66
N ASP A 66 9.87 -3.79 -5.56
CA ASP A 66 8.88 -3.39 -4.55
C ASP A 66 7.41 -3.58 -5.02
N SER A 67 7.18 -3.94 -6.30
CA SER A 67 5.84 -3.93 -6.89
C SER A 67 5.68 -4.85 -8.11
N GLU A 68 4.48 -5.42 -8.28
CA GLU A 68 4.04 -6.09 -9.52
C GLU A 68 3.87 -5.08 -10.68
N ALA A 69 3.71 -3.79 -10.37
CA ALA A 69 3.71 -2.68 -11.32
C ALA A 69 4.79 -1.64 -10.92
N PRO A 70 5.98 -1.63 -11.54
CA PRO A 70 7.13 -0.84 -11.12
C PRO A 70 6.92 0.65 -11.44
N SER A 71 6.24 1.39 -10.56
CA SER A 71 6.11 2.84 -10.68
C SER A 71 6.30 3.53 -9.35
N LEU A 72 6.98 4.69 -9.37
CA LEU A 72 7.18 5.52 -8.18
C LEU A 72 5.84 5.87 -7.53
N PHE A 73 4.83 6.14 -8.37
CA PHE A 73 3.45 6.33 -7.93
C PHE A 73 2.94 5.16 -7.07
N SER A 74 3.02 3.93 -7.58
CA SER A 74 2.54 2.74 -6.86
C SER A 74 3.28 2.57 -5.53
N SER A 75 4.61 2.74 -5.53
CA SER A 75 5.43 2.66 -4.32
C SER A 75 5.03 3.72 -3.29
N VAL A 76 4.84 4.99 -3.69
CA VAL A 76 4.45 6.06 -2.78
C VAL A 76 3.01 5.85 -2.28
N ASN A 77 2.06 5.60 -3.19
CA ASN A 77 0.65 5.35 -2.85
C ASN A 77 0.52 4.23 -1.83
N ARG A 78 1.14 3.07 -2.13
CA ARG A 78 1.12 1.91 -1.23
C ARG A 78 1.66 2.24 0.15
N VAL A 79 2.75 2.99 0.21
CA VAL A 79 3.41 3.34 1.46
C VAL A 79 2.57 4.33 2.29
N VAL A 80 1.86 5.26 1.65
CA VAL A 80 0.94 6.20 2.31
C VAL A 80 -0.30 5.48 2.83
N VAL A 81 -0.87 4.60 2.01
CA VAL A 81 -2.05 3.80 2.38
C VAL A 81 -1.74 2.82 3.51
N LEU A 82 -0.52 2.27 3.55
CA LEU A 82 -0.02 1.44 4.66
C LEU A 82 0.43 2.24 5.89
N ALA A 83 0.35 3.58 5.88
CA ALA A 83 0.91 4.37 6.95
C ALA A 83 0.09 4.22 8.24
N ASP A 84 0.79 3.82 9.31
CA ASP A 84 0.26 3.80 10.66
C ASP A 84 0.92 4.94 11.45
N ASN A 85 0.26 6.11 11.46
CA ASN A 85 0.74 7.33 12.10
C ASN A 85 -0.36 8.01 12.93
N VAL A 86 -0.01 9.11 13.61
CA VAL A 86 -0.94 9.82 14.50
C VAL A 86 -2.19 10.30 13.75
N PHE A 87 -2.04 10.78 12.51
CA PHE A 87 -3.18 11.20 11.69
C PHE A 87 -4.05 10.02 11.29
N THR A 88 -3.49 8.95 10.74
CA THR A 88 -4.28 7.81 10.24
C THR A 88 -5.05 7.10 11.37
N ARG A 89 -4.45 6.95 12.56
CA ARG A 89 -5.15 6.44 13.76
C ARG A 89 -6.24 7.35 14.29
N THR A 90 -6.09 8.66 14.11
CA THR A 90 -7.12 9.63 14.53
C THR A 90 -8.27 9.63 13.53
N ALA A 91 -7.95 9.62 12.24
CA ALA A 91 -8.90 9.53 11.14
C ALA A 91 -9.73 8.26 11.18
N GLU A 92 -9.14 7.11 11.55
CA GLU A 92 -9.88 5.86 11.77
C GLU A 92 -11.02 6.00 12.80
N LYS A 93 -10.84 6.84 13.83
CA LYS A 93 -11.79 6.97 14.95
C LYS A 93 -12.77 8.12 14.79
N PHE A 94 -12.35 9.20 14.14
CA PHE A 94 -13.08 10.46 14.12
C PHE A 94 -13.29 10.95 12.68
N PRO A 95 -14.49 11.44 12.36
CA PRO A 95 -14.72 12.15 11.10
C PRO A 95 -13.87 13.43 11.02
N LEU A 96 -13.66 13.91 9.79
CA LEU A 96 -12.71 14.98 9.48
C LEU A 96 -12.97 16.28 10.26
N ASP A 97 -14.23 16.61 10.54
CA ASP A 97 -14.66 17.78 11.33
C ASP A 97 -14.24 17.71 12.80
N ARG A 98 -13.91 16.52 13.31
CA ARG A 98 -13.48 16.29 14.70
C ARG A 98 -11.98 16.08 14.87
N ILE A 99 -11.21 16.11 13.77
CA ILE A 99 -9.76 16.03 13.80
C ILE A 99 -9.18 17.42 14.11
N ASP A 100 -8.14 17.50 14.94
CA ASP A 100 -7.44 18.76 15.24
C ASP A 100 -7.03 19.47 13.92
N PRO A 101 -7.45 20.73 13.69
CA PRO A 101 -7.13 21.46 12.46
C PRO A 101 -5.62 21.59 12.18
N ARG A 102 -4.78 21.60 13.22
CA ARG A 102 -3.31 21.62 13.08
C ARG A 102 -2.80 20.30 12.53
N LEU A 103 -3.31 19.18 13.05
CA LEU A 103 -2.95 17.86 12.57
C LEU A 103 -3.43 17.66 11.13
N LEU A 104 -4.66 18.10 10.82
CA LEU A 104 -5.20 18.05 9.47
C LEU A 104 -4.36 18.87 8.49
N ARG A 105 -3.93 20.08 8.88
CA ARG A 105 -3.04 20.92 8.05
C ARG A 105 -1.69 20.26 7.78
N ILE A 106 -1.10 19.62 8.78
CA ILE A 106 0.17 18.90 8.62
C ILE A 106 -0.02 17.69 7.68
N ALA A 107 -1.10 16.94 7.85
CA ALA A 107 -1.43 15.81 6.97
C ALA A 107 -1.64 16.25 5.52
N ALA A 108 -2.44 17.29 5.30
CA ALA A 108 -2.66 17.86 3.96
C ALA A 108 -1.34 18.31 3.31
N LEU A 109 -0.49 19.04 4.04
CA LEU A 109 0.82 19.48 3.54
C LEU A 109 1.71 18.31 3.13
N ASP A 110 1.77 17.25 3.95
CA ASP A 110 2.57 16.07 3.63
C ASP A 110 1.97 15.28 2.45
N LEU A 111 0.64 15.17 2.37
CA LEU A 111 -0.04 14.50 1.25
C LEU A 111 0.26 15.20 -0.08
N ASP A 112 0.22 16.53 -0.13
CA ASP A 112 0.56 17.27 -1.35
C ASP A 112 2.02 17.08 -1.78
N LYS A 113 2.95 17.06 -0.81
CA LYS A 113 4.37 16.73 -1.09
C LYS A 113 4.48 15.33 -1.67
N LEU A 114 3.78 14.36 -1.08
CA LEU A 114 3.78 12.97 -1.52
C LEU A 114 3.12 12.81 -2.90
N GLY A 115 2.04 13.54 -3.18
CA GLY A 115 1.40 13.57 -4.50
C GLY A 115 2.34 14.09 -5.58
N ARG A 116 3.07 15.19 -5.33
CA ARG A 116 4.09 15.71 -6.26
C ARG A 116 5.23 14.72 -6.49
N ILE A 117 5.69 14.04 -5.43
CA ILE A 117 6.72 12.99 -5.56
C ILE A 117 6.17 11.79 -6.36
N ALA A 118 4.93 11.36 -6.09
CA ALA A 118 4.32 10.19 -6.72
C ALA A 118 4.11 10.36 -8.22
N VAL A 119 3.75 11.57 -8.66
CA VAL A 119 3.48 11.91 -10.06
C VAL A 119 4.73 12.47 -10.77
N CYS A 120 5.90 12.44 -10.12
CA CYS A 120 7.12 12.95 -10.75
C CYS A 120 7.44 12.21 -12.05
N ASP A 121 7.84 12.98 -13.06
CA ASP A 121 8.21 12.44 -14.35
C ASP A 121 9.65 11.88 -14.30
N LEU A 122 9.74 10.55 -14.20
CA LEU A 122 11.01 9.84 -14.22
C LEU A 122 11.77 10.02 -15.54
N GLN A 123 11.08 10.27 -16.66
CA GLN A 123 11.71 10.51 -17.94
C GLN A 123 12.48 11.84 -17.91
N ARG A 124 11.89 12.88 -17.33
CA ARG A 124 12.56 14.17 -17.14
C ARG A 124 13.79 14.07 -16.25
N ILE A 125 13.77 13.20 -15.23
CA ILE A 125 14.94 12.92 -14.40
C ILE A 125 16.01 12.19 -15.23
N ALA A 126 15.62 11.20 -16.04
CA ALA A 126 16.53 10.49 -16.95
C ALA A 126 17.18 11.43 -17.98
N ASP A 127 16.41 12.37 -18.57
CA ASP A 127 16.95 13.36 -19.50
C ASP A 127 17.97 14.30 -18.82
N THR A 128 17.69 14.71 -17.58
CA THR A 128 18.62 15.52 -16.78
C THR A 128 19.90 14.74 -16.46
N LEU A 129 19.78 13.44 -16.17
CA LEU A 129 20.92 12.54 -15.97
C LEU A 129 21.75 12.42 -17.24
N ALA A 130 21.13 12.24 -18.40
CA ALA A 130 21.82 12.18 -19.69
C ALA A 130 22.63 13.44 -19.99
N ALA A 131 21.99 14.59 -19.85
CA ALA A 131 22.64 15.88 -20.08
C ALA A 131 23.86 16.06 -19.16
N ARG A 132 23.81 15.50 -17.95
CA ARG A 132 24.91 15.55 -16.98
C ARG A 132 26.02 14.53 -17.23
N LEU A 133 25.68 13.31 -17.66
CA LEU A 133 26.64 12.23 -17.87
C LEU A 133 27.33 12.28 -19.24
N ARG A 134 26.72 12.93 -20.25
CA ARG A 134 27.21 12.93 -21.66
C ARG A 134 27.42 11.52 -22.21
N ASP A 135 26.64 10.56 -21.72
CA ASP A 135 26.69 9.16 -22.11
C ASP A 135 25.33 8.75 -22.68
N GLU A 136 25.27 8.67 -24.01
CA GLU A 136 24.06 8.30 -24.74
C GLU A 136 23.73 6.81 -24.62
N GLY A 137 24.74 5.95 -24.39
CA GLY A 137 24.55 4.50 -24.25
C GLY A 137 23.89 4.13 -22.92
N PHE A 138 24.33 4.74 -21.82
CA PHE A 138 23.67 4.62 -20.53
C PHE A 138 22.24 5.19 -20.57
N LEU A 139 22.02 6.29 -21.29
CA LEU A 139 20.71 6.90 -21.44
C LEU A 139 19.73 5.99 -22.19
N ALA A 140 20.16 5.37 -23.30
CA ALA A 140 19.33 4.45 -24.06
C ALA A 140 18.89 3.26 -23.20
N ALA A 141 19.81 2.70 -22.40
CA ALA A 141 19.50 1.62 -21.46
C ALA A 141 18.55 2.09 -20.33
N ALA A 142 18.82 3.24 -19.72
CA ALA A 142 17.98 3.81 -18.67
C ALA A 142 16.56 4.14 -19.15
N LYS A 143 16.44 4.73 -20.35
CA LYS A 143 15.15 5.01 -21.00
C LYS A 143 14.43 3.74 -21.38
N SER A 144 15.12 2.70 -21.87
CA SER A 144 14.51 1.39 -22.15
C SER A 144 13.94 0.79 -20.89
N ILE A 145 14.67 0.80 -19.76
CA ILE A 145 14.17 0.22 -18.51
C ILE A 145 12.99 1.01 -17.94
N VAL A 146 13.03 2.35 -18.00
CA VAL A 146 11.88 3.19 -17.59
C VAL A 146 10.70 3.00 -18.53
N ALA A 147 10.93 2.90 -19.84
CA ALA A 147 9.90 2.67 -20.84
C ALA A 147 9.32 1.26 -20.75
N GLU A 148 10.11 0.23 -20.45
CA GLU A 148 9.66 -1.15 -20.20
C GLU A 148 8.87 -1.20 -18.88
N ALA A 149 9.36 -0.56 -17.81
CA ALA A 149 8.62 -0.42 -16.56
C ALA A 149 7.33 0.40 -16.72
N ALA A 150 7.31 1.36 -17.63
CA ALA A 150 6.14 2.16 -17.98
C ALA A 150 5.23 1.49 -19.01
N ALA A 151 5.73 0.61 -19.89
CA ALA A 151 4.97 -0.15 -20.89
C ALA A 151 4.39 -1.44 -20.29
N LEU A 152 4.96 -1.90 -19.16
CA LEU A 152 4.27 -2.79 -18.23
C LEU A 152 3.06 -2.10 -17.54
N ARG A 153 2.70 -0.85 -17.90
CA ARG A 153 1.48 -0.20 -17.43
C ARG A 153 0.30 -0.37 -18.40
N GLU A 154 -0.86 -0.06 -17.81
CA GLU A 154 -2.02 0.62 -18.42
C GLU A 154 -3.25 -0.25 -18.65
N GLU A 155 -3.72 -0.93 -17.61
CA GLU A 155 -5.16 -0.86 -17.34
C GLU A 155 -5.38 0.36 -16.43
N PRO A 156 -6.23 1.31 -16.83
CA PRO A 156 -6.71 2.31 -15.91
C PRO A 156 -7.51 1.54 -14.86
N ALA A 157 -7.22 1.72 -13.57
CA ALA A 157 -8.26 1.49 -12.57
C ALA A 157 -9.31 2.60 -12.67
N ALA A 158 -9.85 2.84 -13.87
CA ALA A 158 -11.28 3.01 -14.01
C ALA A 158 -11.83 1.60 -13.79
N LEU A 159 -12.36 1.33 -12.59
CA LEU A 159 -13.27 0.22 -12.41
C LEU A 159 -14.53 0.55 -13.22
N ASP A 160 -14.46 0.28 -14.53
CA ASP A 160 -15.65 0.04 -15.33
C ASP A 160 -16.35 -1.16 -14.70
N SER A 161 -17.59 -0.92 -14.29
CA SER A 161 -18.51 -1.87 -13.71
C SER A 161 -19.01 -2.86 -14.76
N SER A 162 -18.11 -3.65 -15.35
CA SER A 162 -18.49 -4.81 -16.18
C SER A 162 -17.34 -5.82 -16.29
N PRO A 163 -17.59 -7.11 -15.99
CA PRO A 163 -16.55 -8.15 -15.96
C PRO A 163 -16.08 -8.50 -17.38
N PRO A 164 -14.78 -8.82 -17.57
CA PRO A 164 -14.26 -9.24 -18.86
C PRO A 164 -14.89 -10.58 -19.29
N ARG A 165 -15.38 -10.60 -20.53
CA ARG A 165 -15.98 -11.79 -21.14
C ARG A 165 -14.92 -12.88 -21.33
N GLY A 166 -15.07 -13.98 -20.59
CA GLY A 166 -14.31 -15.20 -20.79
C GLY A 166 -13.66 -15.80 -19.53
N ALA A 167 -13.71 -15.12 -18.37
CA ALA A 167 -13.18 -15.66 -17.12
C ALA A 167 -14.14 -16.70 -16.51
N SER A 168 -13.70 -17.95 -16.39
CA SER A 168 -14.32 -18.92 -15.51
C SER A 168 -14.24 -18.40 -14.07
N LYS A 169 -15.38 -18.35 -13.38
CA LYS A 169 -15.52 -18.00 -11.97
C LYS A 169 -14.38 -18.61 -11.14
N GLY A 170 -13.49 -17.77 -10.60
CA GLY A 170 -12.59 -18.18 -9.52
C GLY A 170 -11.11 -17.90 -9.71
N GLU A 171 -10.68 -16.75 -10.22
CA GLU A 171 -9.26 -16.37 -10.17
C GLU A 171 -9.00 -14.86 -10.32
N THR A 172 -9.86 -14.04 -9.71
CA THR A 172 -9.58 -12.60 -9.52
C THR A 172 -9.33 -12.38 -8.03
N SER A 173 -8.15 -11.87 -7.69
CA SER A 173 -7.81 -11.44 -6.33
C SER A 173 -8.94 -10.56 -5.80
N ILE A 174 -9.66 -11.03 -4.77
CA ILE A 174 -10.85 -10.40 -4.19
C ILE A 174 -10.56 -8.96 -3.68
N TRP A 175 -9.30 -8.53 -3.62
CA TRP A 175 -8.86 -7.35 -2.87
C TRP A 175 -8.25 -6.22 -3.71
N GLU A 176 -8.01 -6.40 -5.01
CA GLU A 176 -7.47 -5.31 -5.85
C GLU A 176 -8.47 -4.16 -6.04
N GLY A 177 -9.76 -4.38 -5.84
CA GLY A 177 -10.79 -3.34 -5.88
C GLY A 177 -11.06 -2.59 -4.56
N SER A 178 -10.42 -2.97 -3.45
CA SER A 178 -10.81 -2.51 -2.09
C SER A 178 -9.81 -1.58 -1.40
N VAL A 179 -8.63 -1.38 -1.98
CA VAL A 179 -7.58 -0.54 -1.40
C VAL A 179 -7.72 0.89 -1.92
N PHE A 180 -7.80 1.88 -1.04
CA PHE A 180 -7.81 3.27 -1.46
C PHE A 180 -6.60 3.59 -2.33
N SER A 181 -6.84 4.18 -3.49
CA SER A 181 -5.79 4.68 -4.37
C SER A 181 -6.01 6.16 -4.55
N PHE A 182 -4.98 6.95 -4.25
CA PHE A 182 -5.01 8.36 -4.59
C PHE A 182 -5.06 8.53 -6.12
N PRO A 183 -5.62 9.64 -6.63
CA PRO A 183 -5.53 9.96 -8.04
C PRO A 183 -4.11 10.39 -8.45
N ARG A 184 -3.83 10.31 -9.75
CA ARG A 184 -2.55 10.71 -10.36
C ARG A 184 -2.49 12.23 -10.66
N ASP A 185 -3.32 13.03 -10.00
CA ASP A 185 -3.37 14.49 -10.17
C ASP A 185 -2.27 15.24 -9.40
N GLY A 186 -1.63 14.57 -8.43
CA GLY A 186 -0.59 15.17 -7.58
C GLY A 186 -1.12 16.09 -6.48
N HIS A 187 -2.45 16.25 -6.36
CA HIS A 187 -3.13 17.15 -5.42
C HIS A 187 -3.79 16.35 -4.30
N TRP A 188 -3.03 15.51 -3.60
CA TRP A 188 -3.60 14.55 -2.66
C TRP A 188 -4.28 15.19 -1.44
N ALA A 189 -3.95 16.44 -1.08
CA ALA A 189 -4.66 17.13 0.00
C ALA A 189 -6.15 17.33 -0.31
N SER A 190 -6.56 17.49 -1.57
CA SER A 190 -7.99 17.65 -1.90
C SER A 190 -8.79 16.36 -1.69
N HIS A 191 -8.12 15.21 -1.63
CA HIS A 191 -8.73 13.89 -1.45
C HIS A 191 -8.70 13.41 0.01
N ILE A 192 -8.27 14.27 0.94
CA ILE A 192 -8.12 13.90 2.35
C ILE A 192 -9.45 13.49 2.98
N THR A 193 -10.57 14.08 2.57
CA THR A 193 -11.91 13.70 3.06
C THR A 193 -12.25 12.28 2.65
N ALA A 194 -12.15 11.96 1.36
CA ALA A 194 -12.41 10.61 0.85
C ALA A 194 -11.47 9.58 1.50
N TRP A 195 -10.22 9.96 1.75
CA TRP A 195 -9.27 9.09 2.45
C TRP A 195 -9.64 8.87 3.92
N VAL A 196 -10.06 9.91 4.65
CA VAL A 196 -10.53 9.78 6.03
C VAL A 196 -11.76 8.87 6.11
N ASP A 197 -12.72 9.03 5.20
CA ASP A 197 -13.91 8.17 5.17
C ASP A 197 -13.52 6.71 4.94
N HIS A 198 -12.60 6.45 3.99
CA HIS A 198 -12.07 5.11 3.79
C HIS A 198 -11.36 4.55 5.04
N LEU A 199 -10.55 5.35 5.73
CA LEU A 199 -9.88 4.95 6.96
C LEU A 199 -10.87 4.63 8.10
N ARG A 200 -12.03 5.29 8.14
CA ARG A 200 -13.08 5.01 9.13
C ARG A 200 -13.81 3.71 8.84
N GLU A 201 -14.05 3.42 7.58
CA GLU A 201 -14.75 2.20 7.16
C GLU A 201 -13.83 0.97 7.26
N ARG A 202 -12.57 1.12 6.87
CA ARG A 202 -11.64 -0.01 6.72
C ARG A 202 -10.60 -0.12 7.82
N GLY A 203 -10.29 0.97 8.53
CA GLY A 203 -9.19 1.03 9.50
C GLY A 203 -7.87 1.50 8.88
N ALA A 204 -6.91 1.84 9.73
CA ALA A 204 -5.59 2.33 9.31
C ALA A 204 -4.52 1.23 9.24
N GLY A 205 -3.47 1.50 8.45
CA GLY A 205 -2.26 0.68 8.42
C GLY A 205 -2.50 -0.74 7.91
N LEU A 206 -1.72 -1.69 8.45
CA LEU A 206 -1.75 -3.08 7.97
C LEU A 206 -3.11 -3.75 8.21
N LEU A 207 -3.74 -3.47 9.35
CA LEU A 207 -5.06 -3.99 9.70
C LEU A 207 -6.15 -3.41 8.81
N GLY A 208 -5.99 -2.19 8.32
CA GLY A 208 -6.93 -1.59 7.38
C GLY A 208 -7.01 -2.30 6.02
N LEU A 209 -5.92 -2.95 5.62
CA LEU A 209 -5.70 -3.37 4.24
C LEU A 209 -5.87 -4.86 4.00
N TYR A 210 -5.70 -5.68 5.03
CA TYR A 210 -5.87 -7.11 4.91
C TYR A 210 -6.94 -7.56 5.90
N PRO A 211 -7.92 -8.36 5.47
CA PRO A 211 -8.97 -8.88 6.37
C PRO A 211 -8.47 -10.04 7.23
N SER A 212 -7.35 -10.67 6.85
CA SER A 212 -6.85 -11.90 7.48
C SER A 212 -5.35 -11.84 7.74
N PHE A 213 -4.95 -12.36 8.91
CA PHE A 213 -3.58 -12.39 9.39
C PHE A 213 -3.23 -13.75 9.99
N ILE A 214 -1.95 -14.07 9.98
CA ILE A 214 -1.36 -15.16 10.74
C ILE A 214 -0.43 -14.54 11.78
N TRP A 215 -0.59 -14.95 13.04
CA TRP A 215 0.36 -14.61 14.09
C TRP A 215 1.67 -15.38 13.88
N ASP A 216 2.78 -14.65 13.83
CA ASP A 216 4.12 -15.21 13.66
C ASP A 216 4.97 -14.91 14.88
N SER A 217 5.28 -15.96 15.66
CA SER A 217 6.13 -15.89 16.86
C SER A 217 7.61 -16.15 16.57
N SER A 218 8.05 -16.27 15.30
CA SER A 218 9.44 -16.60 14.98
C SER A 218 10.45 -15.50 15.38
N ARG A 219 9.97 -14.31 15.72
CA ARG A 219 10.77 -13.15 16.12
C ARG A 219 10.62 -12.90 17.62
N LYS A 220 11.60 -12.21 18.21
CA LYS A 220 11.57 -11.80 19.65
C LYS A 220 10.28 -11.06 20.05
N VAL A 221 9.65 -10.37 19.09
CA VAL A 221 8.33 -9.78 19.24
C VAL A 221 7.45 -10.42 18.18
N GLY A 222 6.34 -11.03 18.59
CA GLY A 222 5.40 -11.64 17.66
C GLY A 222 4.80 -10.61 16.71
N THR A 223 4.59 -10.98 15.46
CA THR A 223 4.12 -10.07 14.41
C THR A 223 2.92 -10.62 13.68
N LEU A 224 2.02 -9.73 13.25
CA LEU A 224 0.92 -10.09 12.36
C LEU A 224 1.43 -10.12 10.91
N ARG A 225 1.35 -11.28 10.29
CA ARG A 225 1.68 -11.45 8.87
C ARG A 225 0.38 -11.45 8.06
N PRO A 226 0.21 -10.53 7.08
CA PRO A 226 -1.00 -10.49 6.26
C PRO A 226 -1.10 -11.73 5.39
N VAL A 227 -2.33 -12.22 5.20
CA VAL A 227 -2.66 -13.24 4.21
C VAL A 227 -3.03 -12.53 2.91
N LYS A 228 -2.09 -12.50 1.95
CA LYS A 228 -2.28 -11.79 0.67
C LYS A 228 -3.37 -12.41 -0.21
N ASN A 229 -3.39 -13.74 -0.26
CA ASN A 229 -4.34 -14.52 -1.06
C ASN A 229 -5.15 -15.40 -0.10
N PRO A 230 -6.19 -14.86 0.55
CA PRO A 230 -7.06 -15.66 1.39
C PRO A 230 -7.88 -16.63 0.52
N ASP A 231 -8.36 -17.69 1.16
CA ASP A 231 -9.25 -18.68 0.57
C ASP A 231 -10.54 -17.98 0.07
N PRO A 232 -10.94 -18.14 -1.21
CA PRO A 232 -12.09 -17.43 -1.78
C PRO A 232 -13.43 -18.00 -1.32
N ILE A 233 -13.43 -18.94 -0.38
CA ILE A 233 -14.63 -19.62 0.09
C ILE A 233 -15.72 -18.64 0.54
N SER A 234 -16.86 -18.74 -0.12
CA SER A 234 -18.04 -17.97 0.21
C SER A 234 -18.93 -18.77 1.13
N LEU A 235 -19.88 -18.05 1.73
CA LEU A 235 -20.92 -18.66 2.51
C LEU A 235 -21.82 -19.57 1.64
N ASP A 236 -21.99 -19.28 0.36
CA ASP A 236 -22.87 -20.06 -0.53
C ASP A 236 -22.27 -21.40 -0.96
N ASP A 237 -20.94 -21.56 -0.81
CA ASP A 237 -20.23 -22.82 -1.09
C ASP A 237 -20.43 -23.87 0.02
N LEU A 238 -21.13 -23.51 1.10
CA LEU A 238 -21.26 -24.27 2.32
C LEU A 238 -22.71 -24.70 2.54
N SER A 239 -23.06 -25.89 2.05
CA SER A 239 -24.40 -26.48 2.14
C SER A 239 -24.54 -27.55 3.23
N GLY A 240 -25.72 -27.65 3.85
CA GLY A 240 -26.12 -28.77 4.72
C GLY A 240 -25.81 -28.60 6.21
N TYR A 241 -25.47 -27.37 6.65
CA TYR A 241 -25.27 -27.03 8.07
C TYR A 241 -25.70 -25.58 8.39
N GLU A 242 -26.76 -25.12 7.71
CA GLU A 242 -27.26 -23.74 7.75
C GLU A 242 -27.58 -23.28 9.17
N GLU A 243 -28.10 -24.17 10.02
CA GLU A 243 -28.41 -23.87 11.42
C GLU A 243 -27.14 -23.50 12.21
N GLN A 244 -26.11 -24.35 12.18
CA GLN A 244 -24.86 -24.11 12.90
C GLN A 244 -24.16 -22.86 12.35
N ARG A 245 -24.18 -22.68 11.03
CA ARG A 245 -23.64 -21.47 10.37
C ARG A 245 -24.37 -20.20 10.83
N SER A 246 -25.69 -20.23 10.95
CA SER A 246 -26.49 -19.07 11.36
C SER A 246 -26.12 -18.59 12.77
N ILE A 247 -25.82 -19.52 13.69
CA ILE A 247 -25.38 -19.20 15.06
C ILE A 247 -24.03 -18.47 15.04
N VAL A 248 -23.07 -18.99 14.26
CA VAL A 248 -21.75 -18.36 14.11
C VAL A 248 -21.90 -16.97 13.50
N MET A 249 -22.69 -16.84 12.44
CA MET A 249 -22.92 -15.59 11.73
C MET A 249 -23.57 -14.53 12.63
N ALA A 250 -24.63 -14.88 13.36
CA ALA A 250 -25.30 -13.96 14.28
C ALA A 250 -24.39 -13.52 15.44
N ASN A 251 -23.58 -14.43 15.98
CA ASN A 251 -22.60 -14.10 17.01
C ASN A 251 -21.50 -13.16 16.48
N THR A 252 -20.97 -13.44 15.29
CA THR A 252 -19.94 -12.60 14.66
C THR A 252 -20.48 -11.25 14.23
N GLN A 253 -21.74 -11.16 13.78
CA GLN A 253 -22.40 -9.89 13.49
C GLN A 253 -22.46 -9.01 14.74
N ARG A 254 -22.88 -9.57 15.89
CA ARG A 254 -22.88 -8.85 17.16
C ARG A 254 -21.48 -8.35 17.53
N PHE A 255 -20.48 -9.20 17.35
CA PHE A 255 -19.09 -8.82 17.60
C PHE A 255 -18.63 -7.65 16.70
N ALA A 256 -18.93 -7.71 15.39
CA ALA A 256 -18.59 -6.66 14.44
C ALA A 256 -19.31 -5.33 14.75
N GLU A 257 -20.53 -5.40 15.27
CA GLU A 257 -21.30 -4.23 15.74
C GLU A 257 -20.84 -3.70 17.12
N GLY A 258 -19.78 -4.25 17.71
CA GLY A 258 -19.29 -3.86 19.03
C GLY A 258 -20.20 -4.28 20.20
N LYS A 259 -21.14 -5.20 19.96
CA LYS A 259 -22.04 -5.76 20.98
C LYS A 259 -21.38 -6.97 21.67
N PRO A 260 -21.84 -7.36 22.87
CA PRO A 260 -21.37 -8.60 23.50
C PRO A 260 -21.59 -9.81 22.59
N ALA A 261 -20.55 -10.61 22.42
CA ALA A 261 -20.52 -11.84 21.65
C ALA A 261 -19.82 -12.95 22.45
N ASN A 262 -20.16 -14.21 22.15
CA ASN A 262 -19.64 -15.38 22.85
C ASN A 262 -18.37 -15.92 22.18
N ASN A 263 -17.50 -16.54 22.98
CA ASN A 263 -16.44 -17.39 22.46
C ASN A 263 -17.06 -18.67 21.88
N LEU A 264 -16.73 -18.97 20.62
CA LEU A 264 -17.27 -20.13 19.92
C LEU A 264 -16.23 -21.25 19.86
N LEU A 265 -16.63 -22.47 20.25
CA LEU A 265 -15.86 -23.69 20.03
C LEU A 265 -16.50 -24.51 18.91
N LEU A 266 -15.86 -24.55 17.74
CA LEU A 266 -16.28 -25.39 16.62
C LEU A 266 -15.62 -26.76 16.74
N TYR A 267 -16.42 -27.81 16.90
CA TYR A 267 -15.95 -29.20 17.02
C TYR A 267 -16.65 -30.12 16.00
N GLY A 268 -16.08 -31.31 15.78
CA GLY A 268 -16.55 -32.30 14.80
C GLY A 268 -15.40 -32.90 13.98
N ASP A 269 -15.70 -33.86 13.12
CA ASP A 269 -14.69 -34.65 12.40
C ASP A 269 -13.85 -33.84 11.40
N ARG A 270 -12.69 -34.35 11.02
CA ARG A 270 -11.84 -33.70 10.02
C ARG A 270 -12.59 -33.65 8.69
N GLY A 271 -12.62 -32.49 8.05
CA GLY A 271 -13.32 -32.29 6.77
C GLY A 271 -14.76 -31.76 6.88
N THR A 272 -15.31 -31.59 8.09
CA THR A 272 -16.69 -31.06 8.28
C THR A 272 -16.82 -29.53 8.09
N GLY A 273 -15.89 -28.89 7.39
CA GLY A 273 -16.01 -27.47 7.04
C GLY A 273 -15.75 -26.44 8.15
N LYS A 274 -15.41 -26.82 9.39
CA LYS A 274 -15.19 -25.87 10.52
C LYS A 274 -14.33 -24.63 10.18
N SER A 275 -13.11 -24.85 9.65
CA SER A 275 -12.22 -23.74 9.28
C SER A 275 -12.75 -22.96 8.08
N ALA A 276 -13.45 -23.65 7.18
CA ALA A 276 -14.11 -23.07 6.02
C ALA A 276 -15.24 -22.10 6.46
N THR A 277 -16.04 -22.49 7.46
CA THR A 277 -17.07 -21.63 8.06
C THR A 277 -16.47 -20.34 8.63
N VAL A 278 -15.36 -20.44 9.39
CA VAL A 278 -14.70 -19.25 9.97
C VAL A 278 -14.23 -18.30 8.86
N LYS A 279 -13.56 -18.84 7.83
CA LYS A 279 -13.06 -18.04 6.70
C LYS A 279 -14.21 -17.37 5.94
N ALA A 280 -15.27 -18.10 5.63
CA ALA A 280 -16.42 -17.57 4.88
C ALA A 280 -17.19 -16.50 5.69
N VAL A 281 -17.38 -16.70 6.99
CA VAL A 281 -18.00 -15.69 7.87
C VAL A 281 -17.12 -14.45 7.96
N CYS A 282 -15.81 -14.59 8.11
CA CYS A 282 -14.90 -13.45 8.14
C CYS A 282 -14.85 -12.70 6.79
N ALA A 283 -14.89 -13.42 5.66
CA ALA A 283 -14.96 -12.82 4.34
C ALA A 283 -16.26 -12.01 4.16
N HIS A 284 -17.40 -12.54 4.63
CA HIS A 284 -18.69 -11.84 4.60
C HIS A 284 -18.68 -10.51 5.36
N PHE A 285 -17.94 -10.43 6.48
CA PHE A 285 -17.82 -9.21 7.30
C PHE A 285 -16.52 -8.43 7.05
N ALA A 286 -15.76 -8.70 5.98
CA ALA A 286 -14.48 -8.05 5.73
C ALA A 286 -14.60 -6.52 5.61
N ASP A 287 -15.75 -6.04 5.13
CA ASP A 287 -16.07 -4.62 4.99
C ASP A 287 -16.48 -3.95 6.31
N ALA A 288 -16.87 -4.71 7.33
CA ALA A 288 -17.35 -4.21 8.62
C ALA A 288 -16.24 -4.09 9.68
N ALA A 289 -15.02 -3.71 9.28
CA ALA A 289 -13.83 -3.64 10.12
C ALA A 289 -13.45 -4.93 10.90
N LEU A 290 -14.06 -6.08 10.59
CA LEU A 290 -13.72 -7.35 11.20
C LEU A 290 -12.41 -7.90 10.63
N ARG A 291 -11.49 -8.32 11.50
CA ARG A 291 -10.21 -8.93 11.10
C ARG A 291 -10.04 -10.32 11.70
N LEU A 292 -9.66 -11.28 10.86
CA LEU A 292 -9.35 -12.64 11.26
C LEU A 292 -7.86 -12.74 11.59
N VAL A 293 -7.53 -13.28 12.77
CA VAL A 293 -6.16 -13.60 13.16
C VAL A 293 -6.07 -15.09 13.47
N GLU A 294 -5.34 -15.82 12.64
CA GLU A 294 -4.99 -17.22 12.91
C GLU A 294 -3.81 -17.28 13.86
N VAL A 295 -3.98 -17.96 14.99
CA VAL A 295 -2.91 -18.28 15.93
C VAL A 295 -2.74 -19.78 15.97
N ARG A 296 -1.55 -20.30 15.63
CA ARG A 296 -1.31 -21.74 15.61
C ARG A 296 -0.81 -22.18 16.97
N LYS A 297 -1.04 -23.47 17.30
CA LYS A 297 -0.61 -24.06 18.57
C LYS A 297 0.89 -23.85 18.85
N LYS A 298 1.72 -23.96 17.81
CA LYS A 298 3.18 -23.75 17.91
C LYS A 298 3.59 -22.30 18.24
N ASP A 299 2.69 -21.34 18.00
CA ASP A 299 2.97 -19.92 18.21
C ASP A 299 2.49 -19.44 19.59
N LEU A 300 1.84 -20.32 20.37
CA LEU A 300 1.37 -20.10 21.75
C LEU A 300 2.33 -20.64 22.82
N LEU A 301 3.39 -21.36 22.42
CA LEU A 301 4.30 -22.10 23.29
C LEU A 301 5.69 -21.45 23.32
#